data_AF-A0AAJ1FX68-F1
#
_entry.id   AF-A0AAJ1FX68-F1
#
_cell.length_a   1.000
_cell.length_b   1.000
_cell.length_c   1.000
_cell.angle_alpha   90.00
_cell.angle_beta   90.00
_cell.angle_gamma   90.00
#
_symmetry.space_group_name_H-M   'P 1'
#
loop_
_entity.id
_entity.type
_entity.pdbx_description
1 polymer ?
#
loop_
_entity_poly.entity_id
_entity_poly.type
_entity_poly.pdbx_seq_one_letter_code
_entity_poly.pdbx_strand_id
1 'polypeptide(L)'
;MSENYSINYYKTLIFIINLSGLSFENFAKKADISLSLISHADDSWNPKYSTVEKICSVVNISVTSFFNIAENLAGIKESITLNYVNRNDTLSPDELCKKLKDVRLSLKITEAQLAKSSGINKTNICNREHGKIKTQILCSTLEKYAASFGLSMSGLSDKLYEKE
;
A
#
# COMPACT_ATOMS: atom_id res chain seq x y z
N MET A 1 -22.43 -6.16 14.87
CA MET A 1 -21.02 -6.57 14.98
C MET A 1 -20.48 -6.63 13.57
N SER A 2 -19.79 -5.58 13.12
CA SER A 2 -19.07 -5.62 11.85
C SER A 2 -17.84 -6.47 12.07
N GLU A 3 -17.72 -7.60 11.36
CA GLU A 3 -16.45 -8.32 11.28
C GLU A 3 -15.36 -7.30 10.90
N ASN A 4 -14.32 -7.19 11.73
CA ASN A 4 -13.18 -6.35 11.40
C ASN A 4 -12.40 -7.07 10.30
N TYR A 5 -12.82 -6.86 9.06
CA TYR A 5 -12.09 -7.30 7.88
C TYR A 5 -10.75 -6.57 7.84
N SER A 6 -9.68 -7.27 8.22
CA SER A 6 -8.31 -6.74 8.17
C SER A 6 -7.62 -7.28 6.94
N ILE A 7 -6.94 -6.40 6.21
CA ILE A 7 -6.19 -6.78 5.01
C ILE A 7 -5.03 -7.70 5.42
N ASN A 8 -4.95 -8.86 4.76
CA ASN A 8 -3.85 -9.80 4.95
C ASN A 8 -2.87 -9.71 3.76
N TYR A 9 -1.76 -9.01 3.97
CA TYR A 9 -0.75 -8.81 2.95
C TYR A 9 0.02 -10.07 2.60
N TYR A 10 0.17 -11.01 3.53
CA TYR A 10 0.85 -12.28 3.26
C TYR A 10 0.06 -13.15 2.28
N LYS A 11 -1.24 -13.33 2.51
CA LYS A 11 -2.13 -14.03 1.57
C LYS A 11 -2.10 -13.38 0.18
N THR A 12 -2.05 -12.05 0.14
CA THR A 12 -1.93 -11.30 -1.12
C THR A 12 -0.59 -11.57 -1.82
N LEU A 13 0.52 -11.58 -1.09
CA LEU A 13 1.83 -11.94 -1.62
C LEU A 13 1.85 -13.35 -2.19
N ILE A 14 1.35 -14.34 -1.42
CA ILE A 14 1.30 -15.74 -1.87
C ILE A 14 0.47 -15.87 -3.14
N PHE A 15 -0.70 -15.21 -3.19
CA PHE A 15 -1.55 -15.19 -4.38
C PHE A 15 -0.80 -14.65 -5.60
N ILE A 16 -0.09 -13.52 -5.45
CA ILE A 16 0.68 -12.91 -6.54
C ILE A 16 1.87 -13.76 -6.97
N ILE A 17 2.59 -14.38 -6.04
CA ILE A 17 3.69 -15.29 -6.38
C ILE A 17 3.15 -16.47 -7.19
N ASN A 18 2.02 -17.06 -6.78
CA ASN A 18 1.39 -18.15 -7.52
C ASN A 18 0.95 -17.72 -8.93
N LEU A 19 0.38 -16.51 -9.07
CA LEU A 19 0.04 -15.96 -10.38
C LEU A 19 1.25 -15.77 -11.30
N SER A 20 2.42 -15.47 -10.73
CA SER A 20 3.66 -15.28 -11.50
C SER A 20 4.22 -16.57 -12.11
N GLY A 21 3.82 -17.74 -11.58
CA GLY A 21 4.41 -19.04 -11.92
C GLY A 21 5.87 -19.21 -11.49
N LEU A 22 6.42 -18.31 -10.67
CA LEU A 22 7.81 -18.36 -10.19
C LEU A 22 7.92 -19.10 -8.84
N SER A 23 9.08 -19.70 -8.60
CA SER A 23 9.45 -20.15 -7.25
C SER A 23 9.70 -18.95 -6.32
N PHE A 24 9.63 -19.16 -5.01
CA PHE A 24 9.88 -18.10 -4.01
C PHE A 24 11.26 -17.47 -4.17
N GLU A 25 12.28 -18.28 -4.46
CA GLU A 25 13.64 -17.81 -4.69
C GLU A 25 13.75 -16.92 -5.93
N ASN A 26 13.19 -17.37 -7.06
CA ASN A 26 13.21 -16.60 -8.30
C ASN A 26 12.38 -15.32 -8.18
N PHE A 27 11.26 -15.38 -7.47
CA PHE A 27 10.42 -14.21 -7.19
C PHE A 27 11.18 -13.20 -6.34
N ALA A 28 11.76 -13.62 -5.21
CA ALA A 28 12.54 -12.77 -4.32
C ALA A 28 13.68 -12.07 -5.07
N LYS A 29 14.41 -12.83 -5.90
CA LYS A 29 15.49 -12.30 -6.73
C LYS A 29 15.01 -11.26 -7.73
N LYS A 30 13.91 -11.51 -8.45
CA LYS A 30 13.35 -10.55 -9.41
C LYS A 30 12.79 -9.30 -8.75
N ALA A 31 12.15 -9.44 -7.59
CA ALA A 31 11.61 -8.33 -6.81
C ALA A 31 12.69 -7.53 -6.08
N ASP A 32 13.95 -8.01 -6.04
CA ASP A 32 15.01 -7.41 -5.23
C ASP A 32 14.57 -7.28 -3.74
N ILE A 33 14.06 -8.39 -3.19
CA ILE A 33 13.71 -8.54 -1.77
C ILE A 33 14.35 -9.80 -1.22
N SER A 34 14.59 -9.86 0.09
CA SER A 34 15.22 -11.04 0.68
C SER A 34 14.28 -12.24 0.65
N LEU A 35 14.82 -13.41 0.31
CA LEU A 35 14.06 -14.67 0.38
C LEU A 35 13.52 -14.90 1.80
N SER A 36 14.31 -14.54 2.82
CA SER A 36 13.88 -14.62 4.22
C SER A 36 12.61 -13.83 4.52
N LEU A 37 12.40 -12.68 3.85
CA LEU A 37 11.20 -11.87 4.02
C LEU A 37 9.97 -12.58 3.46
N ILE A 38 10.10 -13.31 2.35
CA ILE A 38 9.00 -14.11 1.81
C ILE A 38 8.77 -15.36 2.68
N SER A 39 9.82 -16.08 3.03
CA SER A 39 9.72 -17.37 3.72
C SER A 39 9.28 -17.27 5.18
N HIS A 40 9.50 -16.13 5.86
CA HIS A 40 9.06 -15.90 7.24
C HIS A 40 7.86 -14.97 7.33
N ALA A 41 7.31 -14.50 6.20
CA ALA A 41 6.08 -13.74 6.24
C ALA A 41 4.93 -14.64 6.71
N ASP A 42 4.06 -14.06 7.52
CA ASP A 42 2.84 -14.69 8.03
C ASP A 42 1.70 -13.67 7.99
N ASP A 43 0.55 -14.05 8.55
CA ASP A 43 -0.65 -13.19 8.59
C ASP A 43 -0.42 -11.82 9.28
N SER A 44 0.65 -11.63 10.04
CA SER A 44 1.04 -10.37 10.68
C SER A 44 1.96 -9.49 9.83
N TRP A 45 2.38 -9.98 8.66
CA TRP A 45 3.32 -9.27 7.80
C TRP A 45 2.77 -7.92 7.33
N ASN A 46 3.47 -6.85 7.70
CA ASN A 46 3.14 -5.47 7.36
C ASN A 46 4.23 -4.86 6.47
N PRO A 47 4.11 -4.99 5.14
CA PRO A 47 5.14 -4.51 4.22
C PRO A 47 5.24 -2.98 4.21
N LYS A 48 6.45 -2.51 3.87
CA LYS A 48 6.63 -1.14 3.39
C LYS A 48 5.94 -0.99 2.04
N TYR A 49 5.42 0.20 1.75
CA TYR A 49 4.82 0.50 0.45
C TYR A 49 5.76 0.20 -0.72
N SER A 50 7.04 0.57 -0.59
CA SER A 50 8.08 0.25 -1.58
C SER A 50 8.29 -1.25 -1.82
N THR A 51 8.00 -2.09 -0.82
CA THR A 51 8.07 -3.55 -0.98
C THR A 51 6.90 -4.03 -1.84
N VAL A 52 5.72 -3.45 -1.67
CA VAL A 52 4.55 -3.74 -2.52
C VAL A 52 4.84 -3.34 -3.97
N GLU A 53 5.43 -2.17 -4.20
CA GLU A 53 5.85 -1.73 -5.53
C GLU A 53 6.79 -2.72 -6.21
N LYS A 54 7.79 -3.21 -5.47
CA LYS A 54 8.73 -4.24 -5.94
C LYS A 54 8.06 -5.58 -6.26
N ILE A 55 7.04 -5.97 -5.51
CA ILE A 55 6.26 -7.19 -5.77
C ILE A 55 5.44 -7.03 -7.06
N CYS A 56 4.78 -5.87 -7.20
CA CYS A 56 3.94 -5.56 -8.35
C CYS A 56 4.72 -5.52 -9.66
N SER A 57 5.96 -5.02 -9.62
CA SER A 57 6.83 -4.93 -10.80
C SER A 57 7.25 -6.29 -11.37
N VAL A 58 7.30 -7.35 -10.57
CA VAL A 58 7.63 -8.71 -11.06
C VAL A 58 6.53 -9.28 -11.95
N VAL A 59 5.28 -8.94 -11.67
CA VAL A 59 4.08 -9.47 -12.35
C VAL A 59 3.40 -8.44 -13.25
N ASN A 60 3.99 -7.25 -13.41
CA ASN A 60 3.47 -6.16 -14.22
C ASN A 60 2.03 -5.73 -13.89
N ILE A 61 1.67 -5.68 -12.60
CA ILE A 61 0.38 -5.15 -12.14
C ILE A 61 0.58 -3.80 -11.44
N SER A 62 -0.47 -2.99 -11.37
CA SER A 62 -0.43 -1.76 -10.57
C SER A 62 -0.48 -2.05 -9.07
N VAL A 63 0.03 -1.11 -8.27
CA VAL A 63 -0.11 -1.14 -6.81
C VAL A 63 -1.58 -1.09 -6.37
N THR A 64 -2.44 -0.37 -7.10
CA THR A 64 -3.90 -0.44 -6.86
C THR A 64 -4.41 -1.88 -7.01
N SER A 65 -3.96 -2.61 -8.03
CA SER A 65 -4.39 -4.00 -8.25
C SER A 65 -4.00 -4.90 -7.08
N PHE A 66 -2.79 -4.71 -6.54
CA PHE A 66 -2.37 -5.40 -5.32
C PHE A 66 -3.36 -5.16 -4.16
N PHE A 67 -3.72 -3.90 -3.89
CA PHE A 67 -4.67 -3.60 -2.81
C PHE A 67 -6.10 -4.05 -3.12
N ASN A 68 -6.53 -4.05 -4.38
CA ASN A 68 -7.82 -4.64 -4.78
C ASN A 68 -7.87 -6.14 -4.48
N ILE A 69 -6.81 -6.88 -4.80
CA ILE A 69 -6.68 -8.30 -4.44
C ILE A 69 -6.75 -8.45 -2.91
N ALA A 70 -5.98 -7.63 -2.19
CA ALA A 70 -5.90 -7.70 -0.73
C ALA A 70 -7.26 -7.44 -0.05
N GLU A 71 -8.00 -6.44 -0.53
CA GLU A 71 -9.36 -6.12 -0.08
C GLU A 71 -10.37 -7.21 -0.46
N ASN A 72 -10.26 -7.79 -1.65
CA ASN A 72 -11.14 -8.89 -2.07
C ASN A 72 -10.89 -10.16 -1.25
N LEU A 73 -9.63 -10.54 -1.01
CA LEU A 73 -9.28 -11.68 -0.16
C LEU A 73 -9.72 -11.47 1.30
N ALA A 74 -9.84 -10.22 1.75
CA ALA A 74 -10.39 -9.86 3.05
C ALA A 74 -11.92 -9.80 3.07
N GLY A 75 -12.62 -10.01 1.95
CA GLY A 75 -14.08 -9.91 1.85
C GLY A 75 -14.61 -8.46 1.83
N ILE A 76 -13.73 -7.46 1.69
CA ILE A 76 -14.09 -6.04 1.64
C ILE A 76 -14.65 -5.66 0.25
N LYS A 77 -14.24 -6.38 -0.79
CA LYS A 77 -14.69 -6.18 -2.18
C LYS A 77 -15.21 -7.48 -2.79
N GLU A 78 -16.26 -7.37 -3.61
CA GLU A 78 -16.89 -8.51 -4.28
C GLU A 78 -16.14 -9.00 -5.53
N SER A 79 -15.35 -8.13 -6.19
CA SER A 79 -14.64 -8.47 -7.43
C SER A 79 -13.18 -8.03 -7.43
N ILE A 80 -12.31 -8.85 -8.03
CA ILE A 80 -10.92 -8.49 -8.31
C ILE A 80 -10.85 -7.73 -9.64
N THR A 81 -10.30 -6.51 -9.60
CA THR A 81 -9.92 -5.77 -10.82
C THR A 81 -8.40 -5.73 -10.92
N LEU A 82 -7.86 -6.33 -11.99
CA LEU A 82 -6.43 -6.33 -12.31
C LEU A 82 -6.13 -5.31 -13.41
N ASN A 83 -5.30 -4.33 -13.07
CA ASN A 83 -4.76 -3.36 -14.01
C ASN A 83 -3.30 -3.71 -14.27
N TYR A 84 -3.02 -4.27 -15.45
CA TYR A 84 -1.67 -4.52 -15.90
C TYR A 84 -1.02 -3.20 -16.35
N VAL A 85 0.21 -2.97 -15.90
CA VAL A 85 0.95 -1.75 -16.21
C VAL A 85 2.18 -2.10 -17.04
N ASN A 86 2.36 -1.40 -18.16
CA ASN A 86 3.53 -1.53 -19.02
C ASN A 86 4.75 -0.76 -18.47
N ARG A 87 4.60 -0.04 -17.34
CA ARG A 87 5.63 0.79 -16.71
C ARG A 87 5.54 0.63 -15.19
N ASN A 88 6.71 0.53 -14.53
CA ASN A 88 6.80 0.57 -13.07
C ASN A 88 6.68 2.02 -12.61
N ASP A 89 5.45 2.55 -12.57
CA ASP A 89 5.20 3.84 -11.92
C ASP A 89 5.43 3.63 -10.42
N THR A 90 6.64 3.94 -9.98
CA THR A 90 7.11 3.77 -8.60
C THR A 90 7.18 5.16 -8.00
N LEU A 91 6.60 5.38 -6.82
CA LEU A 91 6.67 6.65 -6.13
C LEU A 91 7.89 6.65 -5.21
N SER A 92 8.77 7.63 -5.38
CA SER A 92 9.80 7.88 -4.37
C SER A 92 9.13 8.24 -3.02
N PRO A 93 9.83 8.07 -1.89
CA PRO A 93 9.28 8.43 -0.58
C PRO A 93 8.76 9.87 -0.50
N ASP A 94 9.47 10.81 -1.13
CA ASP A 94 9.11 12.23 -1.13
C ASP A 94 7.87 12.49 -2.00
N GLU A 95 7.77 11.85 -3.17
CA GLU A 95 6.58 11.92 -4.03
C GLU A 95 5.35 11.32 -3.35
N LEU A 96 5.50 10.18 -2.68
CA LEU A 96 4.43 9.55 -1.91
C LEU A 96 3.94 10.50 -0.79
N CYS A 97 4.86 11.13 -0.05
CA CYS A 97 4.51 12.08 1.01
C CYS A 97 3.81 13.33 0.45
N LYS A 98 4.29 13.86 -0.68
CA LYS A 98 3.66 14.98 -1.37
C LYS A 98 2.24 14.62 -1.81
N LYS A 99 2.06 13.48 -2.48
CA LYS A 99 0.74 13.03 -2.95
C LYS A 99 -0.23 12.76 -1.80
N LEU A 100 0.23 12.20 -0.67
CA LEU A 100 -0.61 12.05 0.52
C LEU A 100 -1.09 13.39 1.07
N LYS A 101 -0.21 14.41 1.08
CA LYS A 101 -0.57 15.78 1.45
C LYS A 101 -1.60 16.35 0.47
N ASP A 102 -1.41 16.16 -0.83
CA ASP A 102 -2.31 16.66 -1.86
C ASP A 102 -3.70 16.03 -1.73
N VAL A 103 -3.78 14.72 -1.51
CA VAL A 103 -5.04 14.01 -1.19
C VAL A 103 -5.70 14.60 0.05
N ARG A 104 -4.94 14.78 1.15
CA ARG A 104 -5.47 15.36 2.39
C ARG A 104 -6.04 16.76 2.17
N LEU A 105 -5.34 17.61 1.42
CA LEU A 105 -5.76 18.98 1.12
C LEU A 105 -6.98 19.00 0.20
N SER A 106 -7.05 18.12 -0.79
CA SER A 106 -8.23 17.98 -1.68
C SER A 106 -9.51 17.64 -0.90
N LEU A 107 -9.37 16.87 0.18
CA LEU A 107 -10.46 16.48 1.08
C LEU A 107 -10.72 17.51 2.20
N LYS A 108 -9.99 18.63 2.21
CA LYS A 108 -10.08 19.70 3.22
C LYS A 108 -9.85 19.20 4.66
N ILE A 109 -9.03 18.18 4.83
CA ILE A 109 -8.66 17.61 6.13
C ILE A 109 -7.40 18.30 6.63
N THR A 110 -7.37 18.77 7.88
CA THR A 110 -6.14 19.32 8.50
C THR A 110 -5.26 18.22 9.08
N GLU A 111 -3.97 18.49 9.28
CA GLU A 111 -3.06 17.56 9.98
C GLU A 111 -3.59 17.17 11.37
N ALA A 112 -4.23 18.11 12.08
CA ALA A 112 -4.82 17.86 13.40
C ALA A 112 -6.04 16.93 13.33
N GLN A 113 -6.90 17.11 12.33
CA GLN A 113 -8.05 16.20 12.10
C GLN A 113 -7.58 14.81 11.67
N LEU A 114 -6.57 14.73 10.80
CA LEU A 114 -5.96 13.46 10.40
C LEU A 114 -5.34 12.78 11.63
N ALA A 115 -4.57 13.48 12.45
CA ALA A 115 -4.00 12.93 13.67
C ALA A 115 -5.07 12.37 14.62
N LYS A 116 -6.14 13.14 14.83
CA LYS A 116 -7.26 12.74 15.70
C LYS A 116 -7.99 11.49 15.21
N SER A 117 -8.25 11.40 13.91
CA SER A 117 -9.01 10.29 13.31
C SER A 117 -8.17 9.03 13.09
N SER A 118 -6.90 9.18 12.70
CA SER A 118 -5.99 8.06 12.41
C SER A 118 -5.29 7.50 13.65
N GLY A 119 -5.26 8.26 14.75
CA GLY A 119 -4.42 7.98 15.92
C GLY A 119 -2.92 8.14 15.66
N ILE A 120 -2.53 8.76 14.54
CA ILE A 120 -1.12 9.03 14.20
C ILE A 120 -0.71 10.36 14.83
N ASN A 121 0.51 10.42 15.36
CA ASN A 121 1.03 11.65 15.94
C ASN A 121 1.07 12.79 14.90
N LYS A 122 0.48 13.96 15.25
CA LYS A 122 0.44 15.14 14.38
C LYS A 122 1.83 15.59 13.92
N THR A 123 2.84 15.55 14.79
CA THR A 123 4.23 15.88 14.45
C THR A 123 4.80 14.91 13.44
N ASN A 124 4.45 13.62 13.50
CA ASN A 124 4.87 12.64 12.49
C ASN A 124 4.22 12.90 11.14
N ILE A 125 2.93 13.24 11.10
CA ILE A 125 2.23 13.64 9.86
C ILE A 125 2.92 14.86 9.27
N CYS A 126 3.09 15.92 10.07
CA CYS A 126 3.74 17.15 9.65
C CYS A 126 5.18 16.91 9.15
N ASN A 127 6.00 16.18 9.90
CA ASN A 127 7.37 15.88 9.50
C ASN A 127 7.43 15.05 8.21
N ARG A 128 6.48 14.14 7.99
CA ARG A 128 6.38 13.35 6.78
C ARG A 128 6.01 14.21 5.57
N GLU A 129 4.99 15.03 5.69
CA GLU A 129 4.52 15.93 4.63
C GLU A 129 5.53 17.03 4.25
N HIS A 130 6.45 17.36 5.16
CA HIS A 130 7.55 18.29 4.91
C HIS A 130 8.87 17.59 4.54
N GLY A 131 8.85 16.29 4.22
CA GLY A 131 10.04 15.55 3.76
C GLY A 131 11.12 15.33 4.84
N LYS A 132 10.81 15.58 6.11
CA LYS A 132 11.75 15.37 7.23
C LYS A 132 11.89 13.89 7.60
N ILE A 133 10.88 13.07 7.30
CA ILE A 133 10.93 11.61 7.48
C ILE A 133 11.18 10.95 6.13
N LYS A 134 12.42 10.50 5.90
CA LYS A 134 12.83 9.83 4.66
C LYS A 134 12.58 8.32 4.66
N THR A 135 12.09 7.77 5.78
CA THR A 135 11.80 6.34 5.87
C THR A 135 10.52 5.99 5.12
N GLN A 136 10.57 4.85 4.43
CA GLN A 136 9.43 4.23 3.75
C GLN A 136 8.20 4.12 4.66
N ILE A 137 7.01 4.32 4.09
CA ILE A 137 5.73 4.23 4.81
C ILE A 137 5.31 2.76 4.88
N LEU A 138 4.86 2.31 6.06
CA LEU A 138 4.23 0.99 6.24
C LEU A 138 2.79 1.01 5.71
N CYS A 139 2.32 -0.12 5.17
CA CYS A 139 0.95 -0.23 4.69
C CYS A 139 -0.08 0.04 5.80
N SER A 140 0.18 -0.42 7.03
CA SER A 140 -0.68 -0.09 8.19
C SER A 140 -0.84 1.42 8.45
N THR A 141 0.18 2.22 8.13
CA THR A 141 0.09 3.68 8.25
C THR A 141 -0.77 4.25 7.13
N LEU A 142 -0.64 3.73 5.92
CA LEU A 142 -1.48 4.13 4.79
C LEU A 142 -2.93 3.72 4.96
N GLU A 143 -3.22 2.55 5.53
CA GLU A 143 -4.57 2.12 5.89
C GLU A 143 -5.24 3.13 6.85
N LYS A 144 -4.49 3.61 7.84
CA LYS A 144 -4.98 4.66 8.75
C LYS A 144 -5.25 5.98 8.04
N TYR A 145 -4.40 6.37 7.09
CA TYR A 145 -4.64 7.54 6.24
C TYR A 145 -5.89 7.34 5.39
N ALA A 146 -6.01 6.20 4.70
CA ALA A 146 -7.15 5.86 3.86
C ALA A 146 -8.46 5.92 4.65
N ALA A 147 -8.51 5.28 5.83
CA ALA A 147 -9.66 5.32 6.72
C ALA A 147 -10.02 6.76 7.15
N SER A 148 -9.04 7.58 7.52
CA SER A 148 -9.25 9.01 7.83
C SER A 148 -9.72 9.83 6.65
N PHE A 149 -9.38 9.42 5.42
CA PHE A 149 -9.82 10.05 4.19
C PHE A 149 -11.18 9.54 3.70
N GLY A 150 -11.76 8.54 4.38
CA GLY A 150 -13.01 7.89 3.93
C GLY A 150 -12.81 7.05 2.67
N LEU A 151 -11.60 6.54 2.44
CA LEU A 151 -11.21 5.74 1.28
C LEU A 151 -10.85 4.32 1.70
N SER A 152 -11.00 3.38 0.77
CA SER A 152 -10.35 2.07 0.88
C SER A 152 -8.84 2.20 0.58
N MET A 153 -8.05 1.17 0.90
CA MET A 153 -6.62 1.16 0.60
C MET A 153 -6.37 1.23 -0.91
N SER A 154 -7.18 0.52 -1.70
CA SER A 154 -7.11 0.62 -3.17
C SER A 154 -7.52 2.03 -3.64
N GLY A 155 -8.56 2.63 -3.05
CA GLY A 155 -9.04 3.95 -3.42
C GLY A 155 -8.03 5.06 -3.09
N LEU A 156 -7.29 4.92 -1.99
CA LEU A 156 -6.13 5.76 -1.71
C LEU A 156 -5.05 5.58 -2.78
N SER A 157 -4.71 4.33 -3.11
CA SER A 157 -3.72 4.03 -4.16
C SER A 157 -4.08 4.67 -5.50
N ASP A 158 -5.35 4.60 -5.92
CA ASP A 158 -5.80 5.24 -7.16
C ASP A 158 -5.54 6.75 -7.16
N LYS A 159 -5.85 7.44 -6.07
CA LYS A 159 -5.54 8.87 -5.94
C LYS A 159 -4.05 9.16 -5.93
N LEU A 160 -3.22 8.25 -5.39
CA LEU A 160 -1.77 8.42 -5.42
C LEU A 160 -1.22 8.30 -6.85
N TYR A 161 -1.81 7.48 -7.72
CA TYR A 161 -1.35 7.35 -9.11
C TYR A 161 -2.14 8.17 -10.13
N GLU A 162 -3.14 8.94 -9.69
CA GLU A 162 -3.85 9.89 -10.54
C GLU A 162 -2.85 10.91 -11.12
N LYS A 163 -2.91 11.11 -12.45
CA LYS A 163 -2.12 12.11 -13.15
C LYS A 163 -2.85 13.45 -13.04
N GLU A 164 -2.11 14.49 -12.65
CA GLU A 164 -2.59 15.88 -12.66
C GLU A 164 -2.93 16.37 -14.07
#